data_AF-A0AAP0ZPQ9-F1
#
_entry.id   AF-A0AAP0ZPQ9-F1
#
_cell.length_a   1.000
_cell.length_b   1.000
_cell.length_c   1.000
_cell.angle_alpha   90.00
_cell.angle_beta   90.00
_cell.angle_gamma   90.00
#
_symmetry.space_group_name_H-M   'P 1'
#
loop_
_entity.id
_entity.type
_entity.pdbx_description
1 polymer ?
#
loop_
_entity_poly.entity_id
_entity_poly.type
_entity_poly.pdbx_seq_one_letter_code
_entity_poly.pdbx_strand_id
1 'polypeptide(L)'
;MGRPPKIQAEHEAMLLEIVESDPTATIEEVRLELFRRCNVKVHDRTLASTFKRLGIEGMPSHEVVTIEKAETDVPRYGYTDAHRRQTPEQTYPSCLIDAEWELVKDIFENEGGRGSPPRISRRVLVDACCYVVRSGGSWRMLPRHFPRWQNVYRTFRR
;
A
#
# COMPACT_ATOMS: atom_id res chain seq x y z
N MET A 1 -31.68 3.49 35.96
CA MET A 1 -32.49 4.10 34.89
C MET A 1 -31.60 4.34 33.68
N GLY A 2 -31.73 3.55 32.62
CA GLY A 2 -30.87 3.67 31.42
C GLY A 2 -31.24 4.87 30.55
N ARG A 3 -30.36 5.23 29.61
CA ARG A 3 -30.64 6.26 28.59
C ARG A 3 -31.91 5.85 27.82
N PRO A 4 -32.90 6.75 27.66
CA PRO A 4 -34.10 6.44 26.91
C PRO A 4 -33.76 6.06 25.47
N PRO A 5 -34.49 5.11 24.85
CA PRO A 5 -34.23 4.69 23.48
C PRO A 5 -34.38 5.88 22.53
N LYS A 6 -33.51 5.93 21.53
CA LYS A 6 -33.51 7.02 20.54
C LYS A 6 -34.70 6.95 19.59
N ILE A 7 -35.27 5.76 19.41
CA ILE A 7 -36.50 5.51 18.66
C ILE A 7 -37.63 5.49 19.69
N GLN A 8 -38.66 6.30 19.44
CA GLN A 8 -39.85 6.43 20.27
C GLN A 8 -41.05 5.86 19.49
N ALA A 9 -42.21 5.71 20.13
CA ALA A 9 -43.40 5.14 19.51
C ALA A 9 -43.83 5.87 18.21
N GLU A 10 -43.67 7.19 18.16
CA GLU A 10 -43.90 8.00 16.96
C GLU A 10 -42.98 7.59 15.79
N HIS A 11 -41.71 7.31 16.07
CA HIS A 11 -40.72 6.89 15.09
C HIS A 11 -40.99 5.46 14.61
N GLU A 12 -41.55 4.61 15.46
CA GLU A 12 -41.95 3.24 15.10
C GLU A 12 -43.10 3.25 14.10
N ALA A 13 -44.13 4.09 14.30
CA ALA A 13 -45.22 4.25 13.35
C ALA A 13 -44.71 4.72 11.97
N MET A 14 -43.79 5.70 11.95
CA MET A 14 -43.20 6.18 10.69
C MET A 14 -42.34 5.12 9.99
N LEU A 15 -41.62 4.28 10.76
CA LEU A 15 -40.85 3.18 10.19
C LEU A 15 -41.74 2.14 9.52
N LEU A 16 -42.90 1.82 10.13
CA LEU A 16 -43.88 0.92 9.53
C LEU A 16 -44.47 1.51 8.25
N GLU A 17 -44.84 2.78 8.25
CA GLU A 17 -45.36 3.46 7.06
C GLU A 17 -44.34 3.46 5.90
N ILE A 18 -43.07 3.74 6.19
CA ILE A 18 -42.00 3.72 5.18
C ILE A 18 -41.84 2.31 4.59
N VAL A 19 -41.80 1.27 5.44
CA VAL A 19 -41.65 -0.12 5.00
C VAL A 19 -42.89 -0.62 4.26
N GLU A 20 -44.09 -0.19 4.64
CA GLU A 20 -45.32 -0.51 3.90
C GLU A 20 -45.36 0.17 2.53
N SER A 21 -44.85 1.40 2.42
CA SER A 21 -44.81 2.15 1.15
C SER A 21 -43.77 1.59 0.16
N ASP A 22 -42.66 1.06 0.68
CA ASP A 22 -41.60 0.42 -0.10
C ASP A 22 -41.06 -0.81 0.63
N PRO A 23 -41.68 -1.99 0.41
CA PRO A 23 -41.23 -3.24 1.03
C PRO A 23 -39.86 -3.73 0.54
N THR A 24 -39.33 -3.14 -0.55
CA THR A 24 -38.03 -3.51 -1.13
C THR A 24 -36.88 -2.63 -0.66
N ALA A 25 -37.18 -1.56 0.08
CA ALA A 25 -36.19 -0.63 0.58
C ALA A 25 -35.14 -1.32 1.46
N THR A 26 -33.88 -0.99 1.20
CA THR A 26 -32.76 -1.42 2.04
C THR A 26 -32.78 -0.70 3.39
N ILE A 27 -32.11 -1.28 4.41
CA ILE A 27 -32.03 -0.66 5.75
C ILE A 27 -31.44 0.77 5.67
N GLU A 28 -30.50 0.99 4.76
CA GLU A 28 -29.89 2.31 4.51
C GLU A 28 -30.91 3.31 3.96
N GLU A 29 -31.73 2.90 2.99
CA GLU A 29 -32.77 3.74 2.40
C GLU A 29 -33.85 4.08 3.43
N VAL A 30 -34.29 3.10 4.23
CA VAL A 30 -35.24 3.33 5.33
C VAL A 30 -34.65 4.26 6.39
N ARG A 31 -33.35 4.14 6.70
CA ARG A 31 -32.64 5.07 7.60
C ARG A 31 -32.64 6.49 7.05
N LEU A 32 -32.33 6.65 5.76
CA LEU A 32 -32.30 7.95 5.10
C LEU A 32 -33.69 8.58 5.07
N GLU A 33 -34.73 7.79 4.81
CA GLU A 33 -36.11 8.27 4.78
C GLU A 33 -36.62 8.65 6.17
N LEU A 34 -36.31 7.85 7.20
CA LEU A 34 -36.60 8.23 8.59
C LEU A 34 -35.87 9.53 8.98
N PHE A 35 -34.60 9.68 8.59
CA PHE A 35 -33.87 10.92 8.84
C PHE A 35 -34.48 12.10 8.08
N ARG A 36 -34.93 11.90 6.84
CA ARG A 36 -35.61 12.94 6.05
C ARG A 36 -36.92 13.40 6.70
N ARG A 37 -37.74 12.46 7.20
CA ARG A 37 -39.08 12.77 7.73
C ARG A 37 -39.06 13.24 9.19
N CYS A 38 -38.21 12.64 10.03
CA CYS A 38 -38.21 12.89 11.48
C CYS A 38 -36.95 13.63 11.97
N ASN A 39 -35.96 13.86 11.09
CA ASN A 39 -34.66 14.46 11.43
C ASN A 39 -33.89 13.71 12.54
N VAL A 40 -34.17 12.41 12.72
CA VAL A 40 -33.51 11.57 13.72
C VAL A 40 -32.40 10.74 13.09
N LYS A 41 -31.16 10.97 13.53
CA LYS A 41 -30.01 10.17 13.10
C LYS A 41 -29.92 8.88 13.92
N VAL A 42 -30.18 7.73 13.31
CA VAL A 42 -30.01 6.40 13.89
C VAL A 42 -28.99 5.59 13.09
N HIS A 43 -28.40 4.56 13.68
CA HIS A 43 -27.54 3.61 12.97
C HIS A 43 -28.38 2.42 12.50
N ASP A 44 -27.99 1.78 11.40
CA ASP A 44 -28.64 0.59 10.80
C ASP A 44 -28.84 -0.53 11.81
N ARG A 45 -27.88 -0.77 12.71
CA ARG A 45 -28.02 -1.78 13.76
C ARG A 45 -29.16 -1.46 14.75
N THR A 46 -29.42 -0.19 14.99
CA THR A 46 -30.56 0.26 15.82
C THR A 46 -31.88 0.00 15.09
N LEU A 47 -31.94 0.25 13.78
CA LEU A 47 -33.12 -0.04 12.97
C LEU A 47 -33.37 -1.54 12.83
N ALA A 48 -32.35 -2.32 12.53
CA ALA A 48 -32.43 -3.78 12.47
C ALA A 48 -32.92 -4.39 13.79
N SER A 49 -32.44 -3.88 14.93
CA SER A 49 -32.93 -4.30 16.25
C SER A 49 -34.39 -3.91 16.49
N THR A 50 -34.83 -2.75 15.99
CA THR A 50 -36.21 -2.29 16.10
C THR A 50 -37.14 -3.12 15.22
N PHE A 51 -36.79 -3.37 13.96
CA PHE A 51 -37.55 -4.23 13.06
C PHE A 51 -37.69 -5.65 13.61
N LYS A 52 -36.61 -6.21 14.15
CA LYS A 52 -36.65 -7.51 14.83
C LYS A 52 -37.61 -7.52 16.02
N ARG A 53 -37.68 -6.44 16.80
CA ARG A 53 -38.64 -6.31 17.91
C ARG A 53 -40.09 -6.16 17.40
N LEU A 54 -40.28 -5.53 16.24
CA LEU A 54 -41.58 -5.36 15.58
C LEU A 54 -42.01 -6.60 14.77
N GLY A 55 -41.18 -7.65 14.69
CA GLY A 55 -41.49 -8.87 13.95
C GLY A 55 -41.31 -8.75 12.43
N ILE A 56 -40.61 -7.72 11.96
CA ILE A 56 -40.28 -7.54 10.54
C ILE A 56 -38.93 -8.21 10.27
N GLU A 57 -38.96 -9.27 9.48
CA GLU A 57 -37.77 -9.96 9.01
C GLU A 57 -37.42 -9.50 7.60
N GLY A 58 -36.18 -9.02 7.42
CA GLY A 58 -35.68 -8.70 6.09
C GLY A 58 -35.31 -9.96 5.32
N MET A 59 -35.64 -10.01 4.04
CA MET A 59 -35.20 -11.09 3.16
C MET A 59 -33.81 -10.74 2.60
N PRO A 60 -32.80 -11.63 2.69
CA PRO A 60 -31.49 -11.37 2.10
C PRO A 60 -31.65 -11.24 0.58
N SER A 61 -31.24 -10.09 0.05
CA SER A 61 -31.15 -9.90 -1.40
C SER A 61 -30.00 -10.76 -1.93
N HIS A 62 -30.34 -11.83 -2.66
CA HIS A 62 -29.36 -12.81 -3.15
C HIS A 62 -28.55 -12.34 -4.37
N GLU A 63 -28.81 -11.14 -4.90
CA GLU A 63 -27.95 -10.51 -5.90
C GLU A 63 -26.80 -9.77 -5.23
N VAL A 64 -25.83 -10.53 -4.75
CA VAL A 64 -24.51 -9.98 -4.45
C VAL A 64 -23.88 -9.61 -5.81
N VAL A 65 -23.95 -8.34 -6.19
CA VAL A 65 -23.13 -7.80 -7.28
C VAL A 65 -21.69 -8.13 -6.92
N THR A 66 -21.15 -9.14 -7.58
CA THR A 66 -19.76 -9.54 -7.41
C THR A 66 -18.96 -8.47 -8.13
N ILE A 67 -18.56 -7.44 -7.39
CA ILE A 67 -17.60 -6.46 -7.88
C ILE A 67 -16.30 -7.25 -8.02
N GLU A 68 -15.99 -7.71 -9.24
CA GLU A 68 -14.66 -8.19 -9.57
C GLU A 68 -13.72 -7.02 -9.31
N LYS A 69 -13.00 -7.13 -8.19
CA LYS A 69 -11.99 -6.16 -7.80
C LYS A 69 -10.92 -6.22 -8.88
N ALA A 70 -10.96 -5.25 -9.81
CA ALA A 70 -9.95 -5.11 -10.85
C ALA A 70 -8.57 -5.24 -10.18
N GLU A 71 -7.77 -6.18 -10.67
CA GLU A 71 -6.43 -6.49 -10.17
C GLU A 71 -5.63 -5.20 -10.09
N THR A 72 -5.59 -4.64 -8.89
CA THR A 72 -4.62 -3.61 -8.52
C THR A 72 -3.44 -4.36 -7.96
N ASP A 73 -2.79 -5.16 -8.81
CA ASP A 73 -1.65 -6.00 -8.42
C ASP A 73 -0.32 -5.26 -8.43
N VAL A 74 -0.35 -3.93 -8.56
CA VAL A 74 0.85 -3.13 -8.24
C VAL A 74 0.77 -2.82 -6.75
N PRO A 75 1.48 -3.54 -5.86
CA PRO A 75 1.57 -3.13 -4.48
C PRO A 75 2.03 -1.67 -4.44
N ARG A 76 1.30 -0.85 -3.69
CA ARG A 76 1.54 0.59 -3.55
C ARG A 76 2.96 0.91 -3.05
N TYR A 77 3.63 -0.09 -2.47
CA TYR A 77 5.01 -0.04 -1.99
C TYR A 77 5.90 -0.99 -2.80
N GLY A 78 6.98 -0.44 -3.35
CA GLY A 78 7.79 -1.03 -4.41
C GLY A 78 8.87 -2.01 -3.98
N TYR A 79 8.59 -2.95 -3.07
CA TYR A 79 9.50 -4.07 -2.80
C TYR A 79 8.97 -5.34 -3.49
N THR A 80 9.35 -5.50 -4.75
CA THR A 80 9.00 -6.67 -5.60
C THR A 80 10.10 -7.74 -5.57
N ASP A 81 9.88 -8.92 -6.18
CA ASP A 81 10.93 -9.94 -6.29
C ASP A 81 12.16 -9.48 -7.08
N ALA A 82 12.01 -8.48 -7.95
CA ALA A 82 13.14 -7.80 -8.59
C ALA A 82 14.05 -7.06 -7.58
N HIS A 83 13.52 -6.72 -6.40
CA HIS A 83 14.26 -6.08 -5.30
C HIS A 83 15.01 -7.08 -4.40
N ARG A 84 14.84 -8.39 -4.65
CA ARG A 84 15.50 -9.46 -3.88
C ARG A 84 16.90 -9.71 -4.42
N ARG A 85 17.88 -9.85 -3.52
CA ARG A 85 19.26 -10.21 -3.88
C ARG A 85 19.33 -11.66 -4.36
N GLN A 86 19.87 -11.86 -5.55
CA GLN A 86 19.93 -13.19 -6.18
C GLN A 86 21.35 -13.75 -6.28
N THR A 87 22.38 -12.91 -6.29
CA THR A 87 23.76 -13.33 -6.62
C THR A 87 24.76 -13.09 -5.47
N PRO A 88 25.75 -13.99 -5.29
CA PRO A 88 26.82 -13.83 -4.30
C PRO A 88 27.69 -12.58 -4.48
N GLU A 89 27.75 -12.05 -5.71
CA GLU A 89 28.49 -10.84 -6.08
C GLU A 89 27.94 -9.58 -5.36
N GLN A 90 26.68 -9.62 -4.90
CA GLN A 90 26.06 -8.63 -4.02
C GLN A 90 26.37 -8.97 -2.55
N THR A 91 27.64 -9.26 -2.25
CA THR A 91 28.10 -9.84 -0.98
C THR A 91 27.69 -9.00 0.22
N TYR A 92 27.63 -7.68 0.05
CA TYR A 92 27.26 -6.77 1.13
C TYR A 92 25.87 -6.18 0.95
N PRO A 93 25.16 -5.90 2.07
CA PRO A 93 23.89 -5.21 2.01
C PRO A 93 23.91 -3.79 1.45
N SER A 94 25.10 -3.25 1.22
CA SER A 94 25.34 -1.95 0.61
C SER A 94 25.51 -2.00 -0.91
N CYS A 95 25.68 -3.19 -1.50
CA CYS A 95 25.80 -3.36 -2.95
C CYS A 95 24.43 -3.20 -3.61
N LEU A 96 24.42 -2.61 -4.81
CA LEU A 96 23.21 -2.42 -5.61
C LEU A 96 22.78 -3.75 -6.22
N ILE A 97 21.47 -3.99 -6.21
CA ILE A 97 20.91 -5.12 -6.95
C ILE A 97 20.89 -4.83 -8.45
N ASP A 98 20.67 -5.85 -9.27
CA ASP A 98 20.66 -5.69 -10.74
C ASP A 98 19.59 -4.70 -11.20
N ALA A 99 18.38 -4.77 -10.62
CA ALA A 99 17.30 -3.86 -10.93
C ALA A 99 17.61 -2.39 -10.56
N GLU A 100 18.25 -2.17 -9.40
CA GLU A 100 18.68 -0.81 -8.98
C GLU A 100 19.83 -0.31 -9.87
N TRP A 101 20.78 -1.19 -10.21
CA TRP A 101 21.89 -0.85 -11.09
C TRP A 101 21.40 -0.44 -12.47
N GLU A 102 20.43 -1.16 -13.04
CA GLU A 102 19.86 -0.87 -14.35
C GLU A 102 19.26 0.55 -14.44
N LEU A 103 18.74 1.08 -13.31
CA LEU A 103 18.18 2.43 -13.24
C LEU A 103 19.22 3.55 -13.19
N VAL A 104 20.46 3.25 -12.78
CA VAL A 104 21.51 4.26 -12.58
C VAL A 104 22.74 4.05 -13.46
N LYS A 105 22.81 2.93 -14.17
CA LYS A 105 24.01 2.54 -14.93
C LYS A 105 24.40 3.59 -15.97
N ASP A 106 23.43 4.26 -16.57
CA ASP A 106 23.59 5.28 -17.61
C ASP A 106 24.39 6.50 -17.10
N ILE A 107 24.22 6.85 -15.82
CA ILE A 107 24.96 7.94 -15.18
C ILE A 107 26.46 7.60 -15.11
N PHE A 108 26.79 6.33 -14.89
CA PHE A 108 28.17 5.89 -14.72
C PHE A 108 28.80 5.45 -16.04
N GLU A 109 28.07 4.69 -16.87
CA GLU A 109 28.49 4.09 -18.13
C GLU A 109 28.37 5.08 -19.30
N ASN A 110 29.26 6.07 -19.33
CA ASN A 110 29.43 6.88 -20.53
C ASN A 110 30.16 6.10 -21.63
N GLU A 111 29.46 5.82 -22.74
CA GLU A 111 29.98 5.10 -23.91
C GLU A 111 30.76 5.99 -24.91
N GLY A 112 30.79 7.31 -24.72
CA GLY A 112 31.31 8.28 -25.71
C GLY A 112 32.64 8.98 -25.40
N GLY A 113 33.42 8.49 -24.42
CA GLY A 113 34.60 9.21 -23.92
C GLY A 113 35.89 9.01 -24.75
N ARG A 114 36.63 10.08 -25.02
CA ARG A 114 38.00 10.01 -25.57
C ARG A 114 38.96 9.47 -24.48
N GLY A 115 39.51 8.27 -24.65
CA GLY A 115 40.46 7.69 -23.70
C GLY A 115 40.52 6.15 -23.71
N SER A 116 41.38 5.58 -22.87
CA SER A 116 41.44 4.12 -22.68
C SER A 116 40.16 3.60 -22.04
N PRO A 117 39.59 2.49 -22.53
CA PRO A 117 38.46 1.83 -21.90
C PRO A 117 38.74 1.53 -20.41
N PRO A 118 37.73 1.66 -19.53
CA PRO A 118 37.88 1.33 -18.12
C PRO A 118 38.19 -0.16 -17.95
N ARG A 119 39.24 -0.48 -17.18
CA ARG A 119 39.64 -1.87 -16.88
C ARG A 119 38.83 -2.52 -15.76
N ILE A 120 38.12 -1.70 -14.98
CA ILE A 120 37.34 -2.14 -13.81
C ILE A 120 35.88 -1.77 -14.09
N SER A 121 34.98 -2.71 -13.84
CA SER A 121 33.54 -2.47 -13.94
C SER A 121 33.13 -1.29 -13.05
N ARG A 122 32.33 -0.38 -13.60
CA ARG A 122 31.86 0.80 -12.87
C ARG A 122 30.93 0.42 -11.73
N ARG A 123 30.10 -0.61 -11.93
CA ARG A 123 29.25 -1.18 -10.89
C ARG A 123 30.05 -1.57 -9.65
N VAL A 124 31.14 -2.31 -9.83
CA VAL A 124 31.99 -2.78 -8.73
C VAL A 124 32.63 -1.60 -7.97
N LEU A 125 32.97 -0.50 -8.67
CA LEU A 125 33.46 0.72 -8.03
C LEU A 125 32.36 1.40 -7.21
N VAL A 126 31.13 1.48 -7.73
CA VAL A 126 29.97 2.04 -7.04
C VAL A 126 29.62 1.21 -5.80
N ASP A 127 29.58 -0.12 -5.92
CA ASP A 127 29.33 -1.03 -4.82
C ASP A 127 30.37 -0.86 -3.68
N ALA A 128 31.65 -0.72 -4.05
CA ALA A 128 32.72 -0.45 -3.10
C ALA A 128 32.56 0.93 -2.41
N CYS A 129 32.13 1.96 -3.15
CA CYS A 129 31.80 3.27 -2.58
C CYS A 129 30.63 3.17 -1.60
N CYS A 130 29.53 2.53 -2.00
CA CYS A 130 28.35 2.34 -1.15
C CYS A 130 28.71 1.57 0.13
N TYR A 131 29.58 0.55 0.04
CA TYR A 131 30.08 -0.16 1.21
C TYR A 131 30.78 0.77 2.20
N VAL A 132 31.72 1.60 1.74
CA VAL A 132 32.47 2.51 2.61
C VAL A 132 31.53 3.57 3.22
N VAL A 133 30.65 4.17 2.42
CA VAL A 133 29.71 5.19 2.88
C VAL A 133 28.72 4.61 3.89
N ARG A 134 28.22 3.39 3.66
CA ARG A 134 27.24 2.75 4.55
C ARG A 134 27.85 2.25 5.86
N SER A 135 29.08 1.73 5.81
CA SER A 135 29.80 1.19 6.96
C SER A 135 30.54 2.24 7.78
N GLY A 136 30.89 3.39 7.20
CA GLY A 136 31.69 4.44 7.83
C GLY A 136 33.16 4.06 8.03
N GLY A 137 33.63 2.97 7.43
CA GLY A 137 35.01 2.48 7.57
C GLY A 137 36.03 3.36 6.84
N SER A 138 37.31 3.24 7.23
CA SER A 138 38.40 3.88 6.48
C SER A 138 38.53 3.26 5.08
N TRP A 139 38.74 4.08 4.05
CA TRP A 139 39.02 3.63 2.68
C TRP A 139 40.13 2.58 2.57
N ARG A 140 41.14 2.65 3.44
CA ARG A 140 42.27 1.71 3.47
C ARG A 140 41.89 0.33 4.01
N MET A 141 40.75 0.23 4.71
CA MET A 141 40.19 -1.01 5.23
C MET A 141 39.17 -1.65 4.29
N LEU A 142 39.09 -1.18 3.04
CA LEU A 142 38.21 -1.78 2.04
C LEU A 142 38.51 -3.29 1.88
N PRO A 143 37.48 -4.17 1.90
CA PRO A 143 37.65 -5.60 1.72
C PRO A 143 38.43 -5.96 0.45
N ARG A 144 39.26 -7.00 0.52
CA ARG A 144 40.22 -7.35 -0.54
C ARG A 144 39.59 -7.83 -1.85
N HIS A 145 38.33 -8.25 -1.85
CA HIS A 145 37.61 -8.62 -3.06
C HIS A 145 37.19 -7.40 -3.89
N PHE A 146 37.13 -6.22 -3.29
CA PHE A 146 36.91 -4.99 -4.03
C PHE A 146 38.20 -4.52 -4.72
N PRO A 147 38.08 -3.67 -5.76
CA PRO A 147 39.23 -3.03 -6.39
C PRO A 147 40.07 -2.25 -5.38
N ARG A 148 41.35 -2.05 -5.70
CA ARG A 148 42.28 -1.29 -4.84
C ARG A 148 41.67 0.04 -4.43
N TRP A 149 41.72 0.36 -3.13
CA TRP A 149 41.04 1.52 -2.56
C TRP A 149 41.35 2.84 -3.26
N GLN A 150 42.55 3.01 -3.86
CA GLN A 150 42.88 4.22 -4.62
C GLN A 150 41.98 4.41 -5.85
N ASN A 151 41.63 3.32 -6.54
CA ASN A 151 40.74 3.37 -7.71
C ASN A 151 39.31 3.72 -7.30
N VAL A 152 38.85 3.11 -6.21
CA VAL A 152 37.52 3.38 -5.64
C VAL A 152 37.42 4.82 -5.17
N TYR A 153 38.38 5.27 -4.35
CA TYR A 153 38.40 6.63 -3.82
C TYR A 153 38.52 7.69 -4.92
N ARG A 154 39.35 7.45 -5.96
CA ARG A 154 39.43 8.34 -7.12
C ARG A 154 38.09 8.46 -7.84
N THR A 155 37.28 7.40 -7.87
CA THR A 155 35.95 7.40 -8.47
C THR A 155 34.96 8.14 -7.58
N PHE A 156 35.00 7.91 -6.27
CA PHE A 156 34.17 8.63 -5.29
C PHE A 156 34.41 10.15 -5.28
N ARG A 157 35.66 10.58 -5.47
CA ARG A 157 36.03 12.01 -5.44
C ARG A 157 35.70 12.76 -6.72
N ARG A 158 35.47 12.06 -7.84
CA ARG A 158 35.16 12.68 -9.14
C ARG A 158 33.74 13.21 -9.13
#